data_AF-A0A2D6ZE80-F1
#
_entry.id   AF-A0A2D6ZE80-F1
#
_cell.length_a   1.000
_cell.length_b   1.000
_cell.length_c   1.000
_cell.angle_alpha   90.00
_cell.angle_beta   90.00
_cell.angle_gamma   90.00
#
_symmetry.space_group_name_H-M   'P 1'
#
loop_
_entity.id
_entity.type
_entity.pdbx_description
1 polymer ?
#
loop_
_entity_poly.entity_id
_entity_poly.type
_entity_poly.pdbx_seq_one_letter_code
_entity_poly.pdbx_strand_id
1 'polypeptide(L)' 'MYKEYKIKHITEGGCGTLLLGSAGLPLKKVEAEINQEAIQGWQVVFQVIENKRFLLFWNREAMIVTFGR' A
#
# COMPACT_ATOMS: atom_id res chain seq x y z
N MET A 1 -12.15 -16.81 -12.85
CA MET A 1 -12.63 -15.41 -12.91
C MET A 1 -13.15 -15.07 -11.52
N TYR A 2 -12.69 -13.98 -10.92
CA TYR A 2 -13.13 -13.57 -9.57
C TYR A 2 -14.56 -13.04 -9.62
N LYS A 3 -15.33 -13.29 -8.55
CA LYS A 3 -16.71 -12.80 -8.39
C LYS A 3 -16.72 -11.43 -7.75
N GLU A 4 -15.76 -11.14 -6.90
CA GLU A 4 -15.66 -9.90 -6.14
C GLU A 4 -14.26 -9.30 -6.27
N TYR A 5 -14.18 -7.97 -6.28
CA TYR A 5 -12.92 -7.23 -6.26
C TYR A 5 -12.89 -6.25 -5.11
N LYS A 6 -11.71 -6.09 -4.52
CA LYS A 6 -11.44 -5.11 -3.46
C LYS A 6 -10.13 -4.41 -3.75
N ILE A 7 -10.10 -3.10 -3.56
CA ILE A 7 -8.88 -2.31 -3.74
C ILE A 7 -8.48 -1.77 -2.38
N LYS A 8 -7.21 -1.96 -2.00
CA LYS A 8 -6.61 -1.32 -0.83
C LYS A 8 -5.52 -0.35 -1.23
N HIS A 9 -5.55 0.82 -0.61
CA HIS A 9 -4.54 1.85 -0.75
C HIS A 9 -3.71 1.92 0.52
N ILE A 10 -2.50 1.36 0.46
CA ILE A 10 -1.59 1.26 1.61
C ILE A 10 -0.60 2.41 1.51
N THR A 11 -0.75 3.36 2.42
CA THR A 11 0.16 4.51 2.55
C THR A 11 0.82 4.53 3.92
N GLU A 12 1.96 5.21 4.00
CA GLU A 12 2.59 5.53 5.28
C GLU A 12 1.70 6.51 6.06
N GLY A 13 1.46 6.23 7.35
CA GLY A 13 0.67 7.10 8.23
C GLY A 13 1.47 8.35 8.55
N GLY A 14 0.92 9.53 8.24
CA GLY A 14 1.62 10.81 8.18
C GLY A 14 2.06 11.42 9.53
N CYS A 15 2.60 10.65 10.48
CA CYS A 15 3.13 11.21 11.72
C CYS A 15 4.51 10.67 12.14
N GLY A 16 5.02 9.58 11.55
CA GLY A 16 6.34 9.03 11.91
C GLY A 16 7.51 9.56 11.10
N THR A 17 7.27 9.95 9.84
CA THR A 17 8.34 10.03 8.82
C THR A 17 8.49 11.42 8.22
N LEU A 18 7.69 12.38 8.68
CA LEU A 18 7.76 13.78 8.25
C LEU A 18 9.07 14.48 8.70
N LEU A 19 9.81 13.88 9.64
CA LEU A 19 11.03 14.48 10.22
C LEU A 19 12.34 14.05 9.55
N LEU A 20 12.40 12.95 8.78
CA LEU A 20 13.66 12.40 8.28
C LEU A 20 13.56 11.85 6.84
N GLY A 21 13.38 12.76 5.89
CA GLY A 21 14.07 12.73 4.58
C GLY A 21 13.74 11.66 3.52
N SER A 22 13.13 10.53 3.82
CA SER A 22 12.70 9.57 2.79
C SER A 22 11.74 8.53 3.36
N ALA A 23 10.45 8.80 3.18
CA ALA A 23 9.34 7.90 3.46
C ALA A 23 9.24 6.83 2.35
N GLY A 24 10.11 5.80 2.41
CA GLY A 24 9.98 4.63 1.56
C GLY A 24 8.70 3.84 1.88
N LEU A 25 8.18 3.08 0.91
CA LEU A 25 7.01 2.25 1.12
C LEU A 25 7.20 1.31 2.34
N PRO A 26 6.30 1.31 3.34
CA PRO A 26 6.45 0.51 4.55
C PRO A 26 6.16 -0.98 4.25
N LEU A 27 7.17 -1.71 3.78
CA LEU A 27 7.04 -3.10 3.33
C LEU A 27 6.39 -4.02 4.36
N LYS A 28 6.77 -3.92 5.64
CA LYS A 28 6.17 -4.71 6.73
C LYS A 28 4.67 -4.47 6.88
N LYS A 29 4.22 -3.22 6.69
CA LYS A 29 2.79 -2.87 6.76
C LYS A 29 2.05 -3.45 5.55
N VAL A 30 2.67 -3.39 4.37
CA VAL A 30 2.13 -3.99 3.15
C VAL A 30 1.98 -5.50 3.31
N GLU A 31 3.03 -6.19 3.77
CA GLU A 31 3.02 -7.63 4.02
C GLU A 31 1.95 -8.03 5.04
N ALA A 32 1.85 -7.28 6.15
CA ALA A 32 0.82 -7.51 7.16
C ALA A 32 -0.58 -7.37 6.58
N GLU A 33 -0.83 -6.33 5.78
CA GLU A 33 -2.14 -6.09 5.15
C GLU A 33 -2.50 -7.20 4.15
N ILE A 34 -1.56 -7.62 3.31
CA ILE A 34 -1.76 -8.70 2.34
C ILE A 34 -2.04 -10.02 3.07
N ASN A 35 -1.28 -10.33 4.12
CA ASN A 35 -1.47 -11.55 4.91
C ASN A 35 -2.85 -11.58 5.59
N GLN A 36 -3.29 -10.46 6.16
CA GLN A 36 -4.63 -10.36 6.75
C GLN A 36 -5.74 -10.59 5.72
N GLU A 37 -5.54 -10.12 4.49
CA GLU A 37 -6.48 -10.33 3.39
C GLU A 37 -6.45 -11.76 2.84
N ALA A 38 -5.27 -12.37 2.77
CA ALA A 38 -5.12 -13.77 2.40
C ALA A 38 -5.83 -14.72 3.37
N ILE A 39 -5.76 -14.44 4.68
CA ILE A 39 -6.51 -15.20 5.72
C ILE A 39 -8.02 -15.14 5.49
N GLN A 40 -8.52 -14.01 4.98
CA GLN A 40 -9.94 -13.81 4.64
C GLN A 40 -10.32 -14.42 3.27
N GLY A 41 -9.40 -15.13 2.61
CA GLY A 41 -9.61 -15.79 1.32
C GLY A 41 -9.48 -14.88 0.11
N TRP A 42 -8.92 -13.68 0.25
CA TRP A 42 -8.66 -12.78 -0.88
C TRP A 42 -7.32 -13.10 -1.54
N GLN A 43 -7.27 -13.02 -2.86
CA GLN A 43 -6.05 -13.22 -3.65
C GLN A 43 -5.59 -11.92 -4.28
N VAL A 44 -4.28 -11.65 -4.28
CA VAL A 44 -3.72 -10.48 -4.96
C VAL A 44 -3.77 -10.70 -6.47
N VAL A 45 -4.44 -9.79 -7.18
CA VAL A 45 -4.60 -9.82 -8.65
C VAL A 45 -3.68 -8.83 -9.33
N PHE A 46 -3.52 -7.64 -8.73
CA PHE A 46 -2.71 -6.58 -9.29
C PHE A 46 -2.10 -5.73 -8.17
N GLN A 47 -0.88 -5.25 -8.38
CA GLN A 47 -0.17 -4.38 -7.46
C GLN A 47 0.53 -3.29 -8.25
N VAL A 48 0.40 -2.05 -7.80
CA VAL A 48 1.13 -0.93 -8.38
C VAL A 48 1.63 -0.01 -7.28
N ILE A 49 2.87 0.44 -7.44
CA ILE A 49 3.48 1.45 -6.57
C ILE A 49 3.24 2.81 -7.22
N GLU A 50 2.63 3.70 -6.46
CA GLU A 50 2.45 5.10 -6.81
C GLU A 50 3.48 5.93 -6.05
N ASN A 51 4.28 6.71 -6.79
CA ASN A 51 5.17 7.70 -6.21
C ASN A 51 4.61 9.08 -6.51
N LYS A 52 4.27 9.85 -5.47
CA LYS A 52 3.76 11.21 -5.60
C LYS A 52 4.68 12.20 -4.90
N ARG A 53 5.00 13.29 -5.61
CA ARG A 53 5.67 14.45 -5.02
C ARG A 53 4.80 15.08 -3.95
N PHE A 54 5.37 15.25 -2.77
CA PHE A 54 4.75 15.86 -1.60
C PHE A 54 5.57 17.10 -1.19
N LEU A 55 4.96 18.29 -1.18
CA LEU A 55 5.69 19.55 -0.90
C LEU A 55 6.93 19.76 -1.81
N LEU A 56 7.89 20.59 -1.37
CA LEU A 56 9.01 21.05 -2.19
C LEU A 56 10.10 19.98 -2.40
N PHE A 57 10.36 19.13 -1.39
CA PHE A 57 11.41 18.11 -1.41
C PHE A 57 10.99 16.71 -0.92
N TRP A 58 9.73 16.52 -0.51
CA TRP A 58 9.28 15.21 -0.03
C TRP A 58 8.64 14.42 -1.17
N ASN A 59 8.74 13.10 -1.10
CA ASN A 59 7.97 12.20 -1.93
C ASN A 59 7.23 11.24 -1.00
N ARG A 60 6.04 10.83 -1.40
CA ARG A 60 5.24 9.85 -0.69
C ARG A 60 4.99 8.67 -1.60
N GLU A 61 5.39 7.50 -1.13
CA GLU A 61 5.09 6.23 -1.78
C GLU A 61 3.81 5.62 -1.22
N ALA A 62 3.03 5.04 -2.12
CA ALA A 62 1.81 4.32 -1.82
C ALA A 62 1.76 3.05 -2.64
N MET A 63 1.19 1.99 -2.08
CA MET A 63 0.89 0.79 -2.85
C MET A 63 -0.61 0.62 -2.99
N ILE A 64 -1.05 0.46 -4.23
CA ILE A 64 -2.42 0.10 -4.55
C ILE A 64 -2.42 -1.40 -4.85
N VAL A 65 -3.19 -2.16 -4.05
CA VAL A 65 -3.33 -3.60 -4.22
C VAL A 65 -4.77 -3.90 -4.58
N THR A 66 -4.97 -4.58 -5.70
CA THR A 66 -6.26 -5.14 -6.10
C THR A 66 -6.31 -6.60 -5.70
N PHE A 67 -7.34 -6.95 -4.94
CA PHE A 67 -7.66 -8.30 -4.53
C PHE A 67 -8.88 -8.80 -5.30
N GLY A 68 -8.91 -10.11 -5.55
CA GLY A 68 -10.01 -10.84 -6.14
C GLY A 68 -10.40 -12.03 -5.26
N ARG A 69 -11.70 -12.36 -5.23
CA ARG A 69 -12.26 -13.55 -4.59
C ARG A 69 -13.38 -14.15 -5.43
#